data_AF-A0A7C5ZQN2-F1
#
_entry.id   AF-A0A7C5ZQN2-F1
#
_cell.length_a   1.000
_cell.length_b   1.000
_cell.length_c   1.000
_cell.angle_alpha   90.00
_cell.angle_beta   90.00
_cell.angle_gamma   90.00
#
_symmetry.space_group_name_H-M   'P 1'
#
loop_
_entity.id
_entity.type
_entity.pdbx_description
1 polymer ?
#
loop_
_entity_poly.entity_id
_entity_poly.type
_entity_poly.pdbx_seq_one_letter_code
_entity_poly.pdbx_strand_id
1 'polypeptide(L)'
;MPKNIKKQPNIPQSLPPKGELSKKEEEVPFEEQFLMVVEEMPEIIGRLESIQRNVVYPETAIRAGIEGTVYVMAFVDENGNVVGAEVIKGIGGGCDESAVSAVMKAKFKLKK
;
A
#
# COMPACT_ATOMS: atom_id res chain seq x y z
N MET A 1 10.65 26.95 48.71
CA MET A 1 9.54 25.99 48.42
C MET A 1 9.01 26.29 47.01
N PRO A 2 8.41 25.35 46.29
CA PRO A 2 9.00 24.28 45.47
C PRO A 2 8.90 24.53 43.93
N LYS A 3 9.69 23.75 43.18
CA LYS A 3 9.46 23.07 41.88
C LYS A 3 8.28 23.57 41.00
N ASN A 4 8.48 23.73 39.69
CA ASN A 4 8.24 22.66 38.69
C ASN A 4 8.16 23.19 37.24
N ILE A 5 8.84 22.46 36.34
CA ILE A 5 8.73 22.46 34.88
C ILE A 5 7.28 22.24 34.39
N LYS A 6 6.82 23.02 33.39
CA LYS A 6 5.69 22.67 32.50
C LYS A 6 6.00 23.20 31.09
N LYS A 7 6.47 22.33 30.18
CA LYS A 7 5.70 21.56 29.17
C LYS A 7 5.15 22.44 28.03
N GLN A 8 5.65 22.20 26.82
CA GLN A 8 5.14 22.73 25.55
C GLN A 8 3.67 22.28 25.35
N PRO A 9 2.75 23.16 24.91
CA PRO A 9 1.42 22.75 24.53
C PRO A 9 1.38 22.33 23.05
N ASN A 10 0.96 21.08 22.87
CA ASN A 10 0.58 20.41 21.63
C ASN A 10 -0.15 21.31 20.63
N ILE A 11 0.24 21.15 19.36
CA ILE A 11 -0.46 21.69 18.19
C ILE A 11 -1.90 21.15 18.20
N PRO A 12 -2.93 22.00 17.99
CA PRO A 12 -4.32 21.61 18.08
C PRO A 12 -4.73 20.65 16.97
N GLN A 13 -5.27 19.50 17.36
CA GLN A 13 -6.03 18.60 16.49
C GLN A 13 -7.35 19.26 16.09
N SER A 14 -7.60 19.42 14.79
CA SER A 14 -8.96 19.56 14.27
C SER A 14 -9.05 18.94 12.88
N LEU A 15 -9.27 17.62 12.84
CA LEU A 15 -9.84 16.96 11.66
C LEU A 15 -11.38 17.15 11.71
N PRO A 16 -12.04 17.56 10.61
CA PRO A 16 -13.47 17.80 10.58
C PRO A 16 -14.27 16.50 10.80
N PRO A 17 -15.46 16.58 11.44
CA PRO A 17 -16.27 15.41 11.74
C PRO A 17 -17.29 15.06 10.64
N LYS A 18 -17.61 13.76 10.61
CA LYS A 18 -18.85 13.09 10.18
C LYS A 18 -19.13 12.83 8.68
N GLY A 19 -19.40 11.55 8.41
CA GLY A 19 -20.16 11.05 7.27
C GLY A 19 -20.15 9.52 7.23
N GLU A 20 -21.13 8.88 7.87
CA GLU A 20 -21.28 7.42 8.04
C GLU A 20 -21.35 6.63 6.72
N LEU A 21 -20.60 5.52 6.62
CA LEU A 21 -21.13 4.31 5.96
C LEU A 21 -20.45 3.02 6.44
N SER A 22 -21.25 2.21 7.14
CA SER A 22 -21.21 0.75 7.24
C SER A 22 -19.90 0.03 7.62
N LYS A 23 -19.83 -0.29 8.91
CA LYS A 23 -19.18 -1.46 9.54
C LYS A 23 -18.82 -2.61 8.58
N LYS A 24 -17.51 -2.87 8.48
CA LYS A 24 -16.93 -4.20 8.71
C LYS A 24 -15.69 -4.00 9.58
N GLU A 25 -15.80 -4.44 10.82
CA GLU A 25 -14.66 -4.61 11.73
C GLU A 25 -13.88 -5.83 11.21
N GLU A 26 -12.97 -5.60 10.26
CA GLU A 26 -11.85 -6.51 10.08
C GLU A 26 -10.81 -6.08 11.11
N GLU A 27 -10.75 -6.82 12.22
CA GLU A 27 -9.60 -6.78 13.11
C GLU A 27 -8.37 -6.90 12.22
N VAL A 28 -7.47 -5.91 12.25
CA VAL A 28 -6.13 -6.04 11.70
C VAL A 28 -5.28 -6.47 12.90
N PRO A 29 -5.11 -7.78 13.17
CA PRO A 29 -4.24 -8.19 14.25
C PRO A 29 -2.80 -8.10 13.75
N PHE A 30 -1.92 -7.74 14.66
CA PHE A 30 -0.47 -7.66 14.49
C PHE A 30 0.00 -6.34 13.87
N GLU A 31 0.48 -5.44 14.73
CA GLU A 31 1.41 -4.38 14.35
C GLU A 31 2.72 -5.04 13.86
N GLU A 32 2.70 -5.62 12.65
CA GLU A 32 3.93 -5.83 11.91
C GLU A 32 4.46 -4.45 11.56
N GLN A 33 5.45 -4.00 12.34
CA GLN A 33 6.13 -2.73 12.10
C GLN A 33 6.92 -2.85 10.79
N PHE A 34 6.27 -2.53 9.67
CA PHE A 34 6.95 -2.40 8.39
C PHE A 34 7.93 -1.23 8.47
N LEU A 35 9.20 -1.51 8.25
CA LEU A 35 10.23 -0.48 8.15
C LEU A 35 10.04 0.27 6.82
N MET A 36 9.60 1.54 6.90
CA MET A 36 9.51 2.40 5.70
C MET A 36 10.89 2.75 5.10
N VAL A 37 11.95 2.62 5.90
CA VAL A 37 13.33 2.83 5.46
C VAL A 37 14.08 1.52 5.65
N VAL A 38 14.41 0.87 4.55
CA VAL A 38 15.27 -0.31 4.51
C VAL A 38 16.56 0.07 3.79
N GLU A 39 17.70 -0.37 4.30
CA GLU A 39 19.00 -0.11 3.67
C GLU A 39 19.10 -0.78 2.30
N GLU A 40 18.50 -1.97 2.15
CA GLU A 40 18.42 -2.71 0.89
C GLU A 40 16.97 -2.94 0.46
N MET A 41 16.62 -2.45 -0.74
CA MET A 41 15.31 -2.72 -1.32
C MET A 41 15.22 -4.17 -1.80
N PRO A 42 14.06 -4.83 -1.64
CA PRO A 42 13.85 -6.17 -2.15
C PRO A 42 13.87 -6.19 -3.69
N GLU A 43 14.44 -7.25 -4.27
CA GLU A 43 14.46 -7.44 -5.71
C GLU A 43 13.28 -8.28 -6.20
N ILE A 44 12.59 -7.86 -7.28
CA ILE A 44 11.50 -8.65 -7.86
C ILE A 44 12.08 -9.90 -8.55
N ILE A 45 11.60 -11.08 -8.14
CA ILE A 45 11.91 -12.35 -8.79
C ILE A 45 11.21 -12.39 -10.15
N GLY A 46 11.98 -12.61 -11.21
CA GLY A 46 11.48 -12.55 -12.59
C GLY A 46 11.39 -11.14 -13.17
N ARG A 47 11.95 -10.13 -12.47
CA ARG A 47 12.00 -8.72 -12.92
C ARG A 47 10.59 -8.18 -13.20
N LEU A 48 10.48 -7.23 -14.11
CA LEU A 48 9.20 -6.61 -14.47
C LEU A 48 8.25 -7.59 -15.19
N GLU A 49 8.79 -8.60 -15.88
CA GLU A 49 7.99 -9.56 -16.65
C GLU A 49 7.05 -10.39 -15.78
N SER A 50 7.46 -10.73 -14.55
CA SER A 50 6.62 -11.52 -13.65
C SER A 50 5.35 -10.77 -13.26
N ILE A 51 5.43 -9.45 -13.11
CA ILE A 51 4.28 -8.60 -12.84
C ILE A 51 3.45 -8.44 -14.12
N GLN A 52 4.08 -8.06 -15.23
CA GLN A 52 3.38 -7.81 -16.50
C GLN A 52 2.53 -8.99 -16.98
N ARG A 53 3.01 -10.22 -16.82
CA ARG A 53 2.25 -11.43 -17.21
C ARG A 53 1.01 -11.65 -16.35
N ASN A 54 0.99 -11.11 -15.13
CA ASN A 54 -0.12 -11.22 -14.20
C ASN A 54 -1.09 -10.03 -14.26
N VAL A 55 -0.70 -8.94 -14.91
CA VAL A 55 -1.56 -7.77 -15.11
C VAL A 55 -2.61 -8.09 -16.17
N VAL A 56 -3.88 -8.00 -15.77
CA VAL A 56 -5.02 -8.15 -16.68
C VAL A 56 -5.61 -6.77 -16.91
N TYR A 57 -5.65 -6.33 -18.17
CA TYR A 57 -6.27 -5.06 -18.52
C TYR A 57 -7.81 -5.20 -18.53
N PRO A 58 -8.55 -4.49 -17.68
CA PRO A 58 -10.00 -4.64 -17.59
C PRO A 58 -10.69 -4.18 -18.88
N GLU A 59 -11.73 -4.89 -19.31
CA GLU A 59 -12.52 -4.48 -20.49
C GLU A 59 -13.14 -3.09 -20.34
N THR A 60 -13.50 -2.70 -19.12
CA THR A 60 -14.02 -1.37 -18.78
C THR A 60 -13.02 -0.28 -19.14
N ALA A 61 -11.74 -0.48 -18.83
CA ALA A 61 -10.69 0.47 -19.15
C ALA A 61 -10.43 0.55 -20.66
N ILE A 62 -10.50 -0.59 -21.39
CA ILE A 62 -10.34 -0.64 -22.85
C ILE A 62 -11.44 0.16 -23.54
N ARG A 63 -12.71 -0.09 -23.18
CA ARG A 63 -13.87 0.58 -23.80
C ARG A 63 -13.90 2.07 -23.51
N ALA A 64 -13.41 2.47 -22.34
CA ALA A 64 -13.35 3.88 -21.93
C ALA A 64 -12.08 4.60 -22.41
N GLY A 65 -11.11 3.90 -23.02
CA GLY A 65 -9.84 4.48 -23.46
C GLY A 65 -9.00 5.06 -22.31
N ILE A 66 -9.16 4.52 -21.10
CA ILE A 66 -8.41 4.98 -19.92
C ILE A 66 -7.00 4.43 -20.01
N GLU A 67 -5.99 5.28 -19.83
CA GLU A 67 -4.57 4.92 -19.80
C GLU A 67 -3.82 5.74 -18.75
N GLY A 68 -2.69 5.23 -18.27
CA GLY A 68 -1.83 5.96 -17.36
C GLY A 68 -0.98 5.07 -16.47
N THR A 69 -0.47 5.65 -15.37
CA THR A 69 0.42 4.97 -14.44
C THR A 69 -0.25 4.81 -13.08
N VAL A 70 -0.34 3.56 -12.63
CA VAL A 70 -0.79 3.21 -11.28
C VAL A 70 0.43 3.04 -10.37
N TYR A 71 0.42 3.69 -9.22
CA TYR A 71 1.45 3.56 -8.18
C TYR A 71 0.90 2.72 -7.04
N VAL A 72 1.55 1.58 -6.79
CA VAL A 72 1.17 0.62 -5.75
C VAL A 72 2.33 0.48 -4.77
N MET A 73 2.02 0.61 -3.48
CA MET A 73 2.90 0.27 -2.38
C MET A 73 2.69 -1.20 -2.02
N ALA A 74 3.75 -1.99 -2.01
CA ALA A 74 3.70 -3.39 -1.64
C ALA A 74 4.41 -3.60 -0.30
N PHE A 75 3.77 -4.34 0.59
CA PHE A 75 4.34 -4.80 1.84
C PHE A 75 4.82 -6.23 1.64
N VAL A 76 6.10 -6.46 1.88
CA VAL A 76 6.77 -7.75 1.62
C VAL A 76 7.30 -8.31 2.92
N ASP A 77 7.06 -9.60 3.18
CA ASP A 77 7.58 -10.31 4.35
C ASP A 77 9.06 -10.70 4.17
N GLU A 78 9.70 -11.21 5.23
CA GLU A 78 11.07 -11.69 5.19
C GLU A 78 11.31 -12.86 4.21
N ASN A 79 10.23 -13.57 3.84
CA ASN A 79 10.27 -14.68 2.90
C ASN A 79 10.15 -14.21 1.43
N GLY A 80 9.87 -12.93 1.19
CA GLY A 80 9.69 -12.36 -0.14
C GLY A 80 8.28 -12.49 -0.72
N ASN A 81 7.28 -12.77 0.11
CA ASN A 81 5.86 -12.78 -0.26
C ASN A 81 5.23 -11.42 -0.01
N VAL A 82 4.31 -11.00 -0.87
CA VAL A 82 3.52 -9.79 -0.65
C VAL A 82 2.39 -10.08 0.32
N VAL A 83 2.42 -9.44 1.49
CA VAL A 83 1.40 -9.57 2.54
C VAL A 83 0.32 -8.51 2.42
N GLY A 84 0.61 -7.38 1.78
CA GLY A 84 -0.36 -6.34 1.50
C GLY A 84 0.05 -5.47 0.32
N ALA A 85 -0.93 -4.85 -0.33
CA ALA A 85 -0.69 -3.90 -1.40
C ALA A 85 -1.72 -2.76 -1.36
N GLU A 86 -1.23 -1.51 -1.39
CA GLU A 86 -2.05 -0.30 -1.32
C GLU A 86 -1.82 0.58 -2.55
N VAL A 87 -2.89 1.14 -3.11
CA VAL A 87 -2.78 2.05 -4.26
C VAL A 87 -2.57 3.48 -3.75
N ILE A 88 -1.39 4.04 -4.03
CA ILE A 88 -1.09 5.43 -3.71
C ILE A 88 -1.73 6.36 -4.74
N LYS A 89 -1.67 5.98 -6.01
CA LYS A 89 -2.21 6.75 -7.12
C LYS A 89 -2.76 5.82 -8.20
N GLY A 90 -4.07 5.84 -8.35
CA GLY A 90 -4.80 5.06 -9.35
C GLY A 90 -5.12 5.86 -10.61
N ILE A 91 -5.50 5.14 -11.65
CA ILE A 91 -6.08 5.70 -12.88
C ILE A 91 -7.57 5.36 -13.00
N GLY A 92 -8.10 4.49 -12.12
CA GLY A 92 -9.48 4.04 -12.14
C GLY A 92 -9.78 3.06 -13.28
N GLY A 93 -11.07 2.87 -13.56
CA GLY A 93 -11.52 2.00 -14.66
C GLY A 93 -11.31 0.49 -14.44
N GLY A 94 -10.99 0.08 -13.21
CA GLY A 94 -10.65 -1.31 -12.85
C GLY A 94 -9.15 -1.61 -12.89
N CYS A 95 -8.33 -0.66 -13.35
CA CYS A 95 -6.89 -0.87 -13.50
C CYS A 95 -6.17 -0.94 -12.15
N ASP A 96 -6.73 -0.29 -11.14
CA ASP A 96 -6.16 -0.23 -9.80
C ASP A 96 -6.22 -1.61 -9.12
N GLU A 97 -7.38 -2.28 -9.20
CA GLU A 97 -7.59 -3.64 -8.68
C GLU A 97 -6.76 -4.68 -9.43
N SER A 98 -6.66 -4.54 -10.75
CA SER A 98 -5.79 -5.37 -11.58
C SER A 98 -4.31 -5.21 -11.21
N ALA A 99 -3.87 -3.99 -10.94
CA ALA A 99 -2.50 -3.70 -10.54
C ALA A 99 -2.20 -4.32 -9.16
N VAL A 100 -3.07 -4.11 -8.18
CA VAL A 100 -2.96 -4.73 -6.85
C VAL A 100 -2.90 -6.26 -6.96
N SER A 101 -3.79 -6.86 -7.74
CA SER A 101 -3.82 -8.31 -7.94
C SER A 101 -2.53 -8.86 -8.58
N ALA A 102 -1.94 -8.12 -9.52
CA ALA A 102 -0.69 -8.51 -10.14
C ALA A 102 0.50 -8.43 -9.17
N VAL A 103 0.53 -7.37 -8.35
CA VAL A 103 1.55 -7.17 -7.31
C VAL A 103 1.46 -8.25 -6.24
N MET A 104 0.25 -8.62 -5.78
CA MET A 104 0.06 -9.69 -4.80
C MET A 104 0.58 -11.06 -5.26
N LYS A 105 0.63 -11.30 -6.58
CA LYS A 105 1.16 -12.54 -7.17
C LYS A 105 2.68 -12.49 -7.40
N ALA A 106 3.29 -11.31 -7.28
CA ALA A 106 4.72 -11.16 -7.46
C ALA A 106 5.47 -11.77 -6.27
N LYS A 107 6.66 -12.30 -6.55
CA LYS A 107 7.61 -12.71 -5.53
C LYS A 107 8.79 -11.77 -5.52
N PHE A 108 9.26 -11.47 -4.32
CA PHE A 108 10.39 -10.62 -4.05
C PHE A 108 11.49 -11.45 -3.40
N LYS A 109 12.73 -11.00 -3.52
CA LYS A 109 13.89 -11.59 -2.88
C LYS A 109 14.53 -10.51 -2.04
N LEU A 110 14.52 -10.70 -0.73
CA LEU A 110 15.29 -9.86 0.17
C LEU A 110 16.76 -10.24 0.04
N LYS A 111 17.61 -9.24 -0.10
CA LYS A 111 19.04 -9.39 0.11
C LYS A 111 19.29 -9.19 1.61
N LYS A 112 20.18 -10.04 2.15
CA LYS A 112 20.57 -10.08 3.55
C LYS A 112 21.91 -9.42 3.71
#